data_AF-A0A2N2DAA1-F1
#
_entry.id   AF-A0A2N2DAA1-F1
#
_cell.length_a   1.000
_cell.length_b   1.000
_cell.length_c   1.000
_cell.angle_alpha   90.00
_cell.angle_beta   90.00
_cell.angle_gamma   90.00
#
_symmetry.space_group_name_H-M   'P 1'
#
loop_
_entity.id
_entity.type
_entity.pdbx_description
1 polymer ?
#
loop_
_entity_poly.entity_id
_entity_poly.type
_entity_poly.pdbx_seq_one_letter_code
_entity_poly.pdbx_strand_id
1 'polypeptide(L)'
;MINEEYYRIAHFYQDLYRTSREFSFFHFNLDLSFGPCVKKRLAGCGAGTEYLALSPEGDLYPCHQFVGKREFIMGNVLLGMSFDRRLYQRFLEVDINAKEDCRNCWAKFFCGGGCHANAFNFNDDLLKPYRLGCALEKMRLECALGIQAYKTCG
;
A
#
# COMPACT_ATOMS: atom_id res chain seq x y z
N MET A 1 -15.46 -7.26 -16.68
CA MET A 1 -14.07 -7.17 -16.17
C MET A 1 -14.08 -6.36 -14.87
N ILE A 2 -13.09 -6.50 -13.98
CA ILE A 2 -13.14 -5.86 -12.65
C ILE A 2 -13.22 -4.33 -12.70
N ASN A 3 -12.68 -3.71 -13.74
CA ASN A 3 -12.77 -2.27 -13.99
C ASN A 3 -14.21 -1.78 -14.19
N GLU A 4 -15.01 -2.50 -14.99
CA GLU A 4 -16.41 -2.15 -15.21
C GLU A 4 -17.20 -2.12 -13.90
N GLU A 5 -16.90 -3.05 -12.99
CA GLU A 5 -17.54 -3.11 -11.68
C GLU A 5 -17.14 -1.91 -10.80
N TYR A 6 -15.89 -1.47 -10.84
CA TYR A 6 -15.45 -0.27 -10.11
C TYR A 6 -16.07 1.01 -10.66
N TYR A 7 -16.21 1.13 -11.98
CA TYR A 7 -16.89 2.27 -12.59
C TYR A 7 -18.38 2.28 -12.23
N ARG A 8 -19.05 1.11 -12.23
CA ARG A 8 -20.44 0.99 -11.80
C ARG A 8 -20.63 1.43 -10.35
N ILE A 9 -19.75 1.00 -9.44
CA ILE A 9 -19.80 1.43 -8.03
C ILE A 9 -19.50 2.94 -7.90
N ALA A 10 -18.58 3.49 -8.69
CA ALA A 10 -18.27 4.92 -8.66
C ALA A 10 -19.45 5.80 -9.12
N HIS A 11 -20.16 5.41 -10.18
CA HIS A 11 -21.39 6.10 -10.61
C HIS A 11 -22.50 5.99 -9.58
N PHE A 12 -22.71 4.80 -9.02
CA PHE A 12 -23.68 4.61 -7.94
C PHE A 12 -23.35 5.47 -6.71
N TYR A 13 -22.07 5.60 -6.36
CA TYR A 13 -21.61 6.47 -5.29
C TYR A 13 -21.97 7.96 -5.56
N GLN A 14 -21.80 8.44 -6.79
CA GLN A 14 -22.16 9.80 -7.19
C GLN A 14 -23.68 10.05 -7.13
N ASP A 15 -24.48 9.09 -7.59
CA ASP A 15 -25.94 9.19 -7.55
C ASP A 15 -26.48 9.23 -6.11
N LEU A 16 -25.91 8.43 -5.21
CA LEU A 16 -26.26 8.48 -3.79
C LEU A 16 -25.93 9.83 -3.17
N TYR A 17 -24.76 10.40 -3.49
CA TYR A 17 -24.35 11.72 -3.00
C TYR A 17 -25.36 12.82 -3.36
N ARG A 18 -26.02 12.75 -4.54
CA ARG A 18 -27.09 13.67 -4.95
C ARG A 18 -28.36 13.57 -4.11
N THR A 19 -28.64 12.41 -3.52
CA THR A 19 -29.89 12.13 -2.80
C THR A 19 -29.79 12.31 -1.29
N SER A 20 -28.71 12.94 -0.81
CA SER A 20 -28.40 13.10 0.62
C SER A 20 -28.29 11.77 1.39
N ARG A 21 -28.06 10.66 0.69
CA ARG A 21 -27.80 9.35 1.31
C ARG A 21 -26.29 9.16 1.43
N GLU A 22 -25.82 8.99 2.66
CA GLU A 22 -24.41 8.74 2.92
C GLU A 22 -24.04 7.28 2.66
N PHE A 23 -23.04 7.08 1.81
CA PHE A 23 -22.42 5.78 1.57
C PHE A 23 -20.91 5.93 1.65
N SER A 24 -20.27 5.08 2.44
CA SER A 24 -18.82 5.06 2.60
C SER A 24 -18.27 3.80 1.96
N PHE A 25 -17.33 3.99 1.04
CA PHE A 25 -16.58 2.89 0.44
C PHE A 25 -15.11 3.22 0.51
N PHE A 26 -14.36 2.48 1.34
CA PHE A 26 -13.02 2.86 1.73
C PHE A 26 -12.04 3.01 0.56
N HIS A 27 -12.24 2.31 -0.57
CA HIS A 27 -11.41 2.49 -1.76
C HIS A 27 -11.54 3.88 -2.38
N PHE A 28 -12.62 4.62 -2.11
CA PHE A 28 -12.86 5.98 -2.60
C PHE A 28 -12.59 7.04 -1.53
N ASN A 29 -12.19 6.64 -0.33
CA ASN A 29 -11.83 7.54 0.76
C ASN A 29 -10.42 8.09 0.52
N LEU A 30 -10.33 9.11 -0.33
CA LEU A 30 -9.11 9.80 -0.69
C LEU A 30 -9.12 11.22 -0.15
N ASP A 31 -8.15 11.55 0.71
CA ASP A 31 -7.95 12.91 1.22
C ASP A 31 -6.87 13.62 0.40
N LEU A 32 -7.29 14.68 -0.32
CA LEU A 32 -6.41 15.51 -1.14
C LEU A 32 -5.77 16.67 -0.36
N SER A 33 -6.30 17.00 0.82
CA SER A 33 -5.89 18.16 1.63
C SER A 33 -4.90 17.75 2.72
N PHE A 34 -5.19 16.68 3.47
CA PHE A 34 -4.40 16.22 4.62
C PHE A 34 -3.93 14.77 4.47
N GLY A 35 -3.45 14.44 3.28
CA GLY A 35 -2.84 13.13 3.00
C GLY A 35 -1.59 12.84 3.85
N PRO A 36 -1.08 11.59 3.79
CA PRO A 36 0.03 11.13 4.62
C PRO A 36 1.30 11.98 4.46
N CYS A 37 2.17 11.98 5.48
CA CYS A 37 3.45 12.69 5.46
C CYS A 37 4.36 12.21 4.30
N VAL A 38 5.36 13.02 3.94
CA VAL A 38 6.26 12.74 2.81
C VAL A 38 6.89 11.36 2.91
N LYS A 39 7.38 10.96 4.08
CA LYS A 39 8.00 9.65 4.30
C LYS A 39 7.09 8.50 3.90
N LYS A 40 5.81 8.55 4.30
CA LYS A 40 4.81 7.52 3.98
C LYS A 40 4.42 7.52 2.50
N ARG A 41 4.45 8.67 1.81
CA ARG A 41 4.26 8.74 0.35
C ARG A 41 5.42 8.13 -0.44
N LEU A 42 6.61 8.06 0.16
CA LEU A 42 7.81 7.49 -0.48
C LEU A 42 7.98 5.99 -0.18
N ALA A 43 7.79 5.60 1.09
CA ALA A 43 8.11 4.26 1.59
C ALA A 43 6.88 3.36 1.85
N GLY A 44 5.66 3.87 1.64
CA GLY A 44 4.45 3.06 1.75
C GLY A 44 4.09 2.69 3.19
N CYS A 45 3.78 1.42 3.43
CA CYS A 45 3.16 0.98 4.70
C CYS A 45 4.11 0.88 5.90
N GLY A 46 5.42 1.05 5.70
CA GLY A 46 6.43 0.99 6.77
C GLY A 46 6.84 -0.43 7.19
N ALA A 47 6.42 -1.47 6.46
CA ALA A 47 6.81 -2.85 6.74
C ALA A 47 8.34 -3.00 6.80
N GLY A 48 8.84 -3.65 7.86
CA GLY A 48 10.27 -3.87 8.07
C GLY A 48 11.03 -2.66 8.60
N THR A 49 10.36 -1.53 8.87
CA THR A 49 10.99 -0.32 9.40
C THR A 49 10.20 0.27 10.56
N GLU A 50 9.07 0.91 10.28
CA GLU A 50 8.17 1.53 11.28
C GLU A 50 7.08 0.59 11.76
N TYR A 51 6.85 -0.50 11.02
CA TYR A 51 5.89 -1.53 11.33
C TYR A 51 6.56 -2.90 11.26
N LEU A 52 6.35 -3.71 12.30
CA LEU A 52 6.79 -5.09 12.42
C LEU A 52 5.63 -5.96 12.91
N ALA A 53 5.61 -7.21 12.51
CA ALA A 53 4.73 -8.22 13.06
C ALA A 53 5.50 -9.09 14.06
N LEU A 54 4.84 -9.47 15.15
CA LEU A 54 5.35 -10.38 16.17
C LEU A 54 4.59 -11.71 16.08
N SER A 55 5.31 -12.82 16.00
CA SER A 55 4.75 -14.18 16.06
C SER A 55 4.59 -14.68 17.51
N PRO A 56 3.78 -15.73 17.76
CA PRO A 56 3.65 -16.35 19.08
C PRO A 56 4.97 -16.86 19.66
N GLU A 57 5.90 -17.27 18.81
CA GLU A 57 7.24 -17.76 19.18
C GLU A 57 8.21 -16.62 19.54
N GLY A 58 7.78 -15.37 19.41
CA GLY A 58 8.58 -14.18 19.71
C GLY A 58 9.34 -13.61 18.52
N ASP A 59 9.29 -14.23 17.33
CA ASP A 59 10.00 -13.75 16.14
C ASP A 59 9.33 -12.49 15.57
N LEU A 60 10.16 -11.52 15.20
CA LEU A 60 9.80 -10.29 14.51
C LEU A 60 9.91 -10.47 12.99
N TYR A 61 8.92 -9.98 12.25
CA TYR A 61 8.87 -10.01 10.79
C TYR A 61 8.53 -8.62 10.23
N PRO A 62 8.86 -8.32 8.96
CA PRO A 62 8.56 -7.03 8.34
C PRO A 62 7.06 -6.70 8.33
N CYS A 63 6.20 -7.69 8.13
CA CYS A 63 4.76 -7.59 8.32
C CYS A 63 4.14 -8.98 8.49
N HIS A 64 2.84 -9.02 8.78
CA HIS A 64 2.12 -10.29 8.98
C HIS A 64 2.20 -11.24 7.77
N GLN A 65 2.34 -10.72 6.54
CA GLN A 65 2.45 -11.54 5.33
C GLN A 65 3.80 -12.27 5.19
N PHE A 66 4.81 -11.89 5.97
CA PHE A 66 6.11 -12.57 5.99
C PHE A 66 6.24 -13.60 7.13
N VAL A 67 5.26 -13.68 8.03
CA VAL A 67 5.27 -14.64 9.14
C VAL A 67 5.33 -16.06 8.58
N GLY A 68 6.25 -16.88 9.11
CA GLY A 68 6.52 -18.24 8.65
C GLY A 68 7.63 -18.35 7.60
N LYS A 69 8.15 -17.23 7.07
CA LYS A 69 9.30 -17.21 6.16
C LYS A 69 10.59 -16.93 6.92
N ARG A 70 11.34 -17.97 7.26
CA ARG A 70 12.52 -17.89 8.13
C ARG A 70 13.55 -16.85 7.67
N GLU A 71 13.70 -16.64 6.37
CA GLU A 71 14.60 -15.65 5.77
C GLU A 71 14.21 -14.19 6.03
N PHE A 72 13.00 -13.96 6.57
CA PHE A 72 12.49 -12.65 6.96
C PHE A 72 12.39 -12.46 8.48
N ILE A 73 12.97 -13.35 9.30
CA ILE A 73 13.08 -13.12 10.73
C ILE A 73 14.03 -11.95 10.98
N MET A 74 13.50 -10.87 11.56
CA MET A 74 14.24 -9.66 11.90
C MET A 74 14.82 -9.68 13.32
N GLY A 75 14.50 -10.68 14.13
CA GLY A 75 14.90 -10.77 15.52
C GLY A 75 13.90 -11.57 16.34
N ASN A 76 14.18 -11.78 17.62
CA ASN A 76 13.24 -12.44 18.53
C ASN A 76 13.21 -11.70 19.88
N VAL A 77 12.02 -11.33 20.35
CA VAL A 77 11.86 -10.53 21.58
C VAL A 77 12.07 -11.32 22.87
N LEU A 78 11.98 -12.65 22.83
CA LEU A 78 12.15 -13.54 23.97
C LEU A 78 13.62 -13.95 24.18
N LEU A 79 14.43 -13.91 23.12
CA LEU A 79 15.85 -14.32 23.13
C LEU A 79 16.82 -13.15 23.36
N GLY A 80 16.32 -12.00 23.85
CA GLY A 80 17.08 -10.77 24.04
C GLY A 80 17.10 -9.86 22.81
N MET A 81 17.75 -8.69 22.89
CA MET A 81 17.79 -7.69 21.80
C MET A 81 18.67 -8.13 20.62
N SER A 82 18.22 -9.15 19.87
CA SER A 82 18.75 -9.47 18.55
C SER A 82 17.85 -8.79 17.50
N PHE A 83 18.45 -7.97 16.64
CA PHE A 83 17.74 -7.32 15.54
C PHE A 83 18.61 -7.32 14.27
N ASP A 84 18.09 -7.88 13.18
CA ASP A 84 18.75 -7.94 11.89
C ASP A 84 18.73 -6.57 11.22
N ARG A 85 19.82 -5.83 11.44
CA ARG A 85 20.04 -4.52 10.82
C ARG A 85 20.17 -4.59 9.30
N ARG A 86 20.60 -5.71 8.72
CA ARG A 86 20.74 -5.85 7.27
C ARG A 86 19.35 -5.97 6.63
N LEU A 87 18.48 -6.76 7.22
CA LEU A 87 17.10 -6.89 6.76
C LEU A 87 16.33 -5.58 6.95
N TYR A 88 16.51 -4.90 8.09
CA TYR A 88 15.98 -3.55 8.28
C TYR A 88 16.45 -2.57 7.19
N GLN A 89 17.76 -2.53 6.91
CA GLN A 89 18.31 -1.64 5.88
C GLN A 89 17.76 -1.97 4.49
N ARG A 90 17.62 -3.26 4.17
CA ARG A 90 17.01 -3.72 2.91
C ARG A 90 15.58 -3.21 2.75
N PHE A 91 14.75 -3.24 3.80
CA PHE A 91 13.39 -2.70 3.71
C PHE A 91 13.36 -1.16 3.69
N LEU A 92 14.31 -0.51 4.35
CA LEU A 92 14.45 0.95 4.33
C LEU A 92 14.78 1.49 2.93
N GLU A 93 15.52 0.72 2.13
CA GLU A 93 15.94 1.08 0.77
C GLU A 93 14.88 0.77 -0.31
N VAL A 94 13.81 0.05 0.03
CA VAL A 94 12.74 -0.30 -0.92
C VAL A 94 11.66 0.79 -0.91
N ASP A 95 11.91 1.87 -1.65
CA ASP A 95 10.97 2.98 -1.83
C ASP A 95 10.53 3.15 -3.30
N ILE A 96 9.69 4.16 -3.58
CA ILE A 96 9.25 4.45 -4.96
C ILE A 96 10.37 4.89 -5.92
N ASN A 97 11.53 5.31 -5.43
CA ASN A 97 12.66 5.73 -6.26
C ASN A 97 13.55 4.54 -6.64
N ALA A 98 13.66 3.56 -5.74
CA ALA A 98 14.36 2.30 -5.96
C ALA A 98 13.63 1.39 -6.96
N LYS A 99 12.29 1.44 -6.98
CA LYS A 99 11.45 0.65 -7.91
C LYS A 99 11.40 1.31 -9.29
N GLU A 100 11.97 0.68 -10.31
CA GLU A 100 12.03 1.20 -11.68
C GLU A 100 10.62 1.54 -12.24
N ASP A 101 9.67 0.62 -12.09
CA ASP A 101 8.27 0.79 -12.52
C ASP A 101 7.57 1.98 -11.85
N CYS A 102 8.02 2.40 -10.67
CA CYS A 102 7.41 3.51 -9.93
C CYS A 102 7.92 4.88 -10.38
N ARG A 103 9.12 4.97 -10.98
CA ARG A 103 9.77 6.26 -11.28
C ARG A 103 8.90 7.18 -12.14
N ASN A 104 8.27 6.61 -13.17
CA ASN A 104 7.42 7.32 -14.13
C ASN A 104 5.91 7.08 -13.89
N CYS A 105 5.52 6.50 -12.76
CA CYS A 105 4.12 6.22 -12.45
C CYS A 105 3.42 7.46 -11.87
N TRP A 106 2.30 7.85 -12.48
CA TRP A 106 1.50 9.00 -12.01
C TRP A 106 0.91 8.79 -10.60
N ALA A 107 0.68 7.55 -10.21
CA ALA A 107 0.05 7.19 -8.93
C ALA A 107 1.05 7.04 -7.77
N LYS A 108 2.36 7.17 -8.01
CA LYS A 108 3.40 6.76 -7.04
C LYS A 108 3.28 7.42 -5.66
N PHE A 109 2.90 8.70 -5.61
CA PHE A 109 2.75 9.43 -4.35
C PHE A 109 1.43 9.17 -3.62
N PHE A 110 0.48 8.51 -4.28
CA PHE A 110 -0.76 8.04 -3.67
C PHE A 110 -0.61 6.63 -3.10
N CYS A 111 0.05 5.72 -3.85
CA CYS A 111 0.16 4.31 -3.46
C CYS A 111 1.43 3.94 -2.68
N GLY A 112 2.45 4.82 -2.65
CA GLY A 112 3.69 4.61 -1.89
C GLY A 112 4.52 3.38 -2.32
N GLY A 113 4.35 2.91 -3.55
CA GLY A 113 5.13 1.77 -4.10
C GLY A 113 4.48 0.39 -3.91
N GLY A 114 3.26 0.33 -3.37
CA GLY A 114 2.47 -0.89 -3.24
C GLY A 114 2.93 -1.82 -2.11
N CYS A 115 2.47 -3.07 -2.13
CA CYS A 115 2.73 -4.04 -1.07
C CYS A 115 4.05 -4.78 -1.29
N HIS A 116 4.98 -4.68 -0.33
CA HIS A 116 6.26 -5.39 -0.33
C HIS A 116 6.09 -6.92 -0.35
N ALA A 117 5.11 -7.45 0.39
CA ALA A 117 4.85 -8.89 0.41
C ALA A 117 4.35 -9.40 -0.94
N ASN A 118 3.49 -8.65 -1.65
CA ASN A 118 3.07 -9.03 -3.00
C ASN A 118 4.23 -8.92 -3.99
N ALA A 119 5.06 -7.87 -3.90
CA ALA A 119 6.25 -7.75 -4.72
C ALA A 119 7.13 -9.00 -4.59
N PHE A 120 7.44 -9.42 -3.36
CA PHE A 120 8.23 -10.62 -3.12
C PHE A 120 7.51 -11.91 -3.50
N ASN A 121 6.25 -12.12 -3.10
CA ASN A 121 5.54 -13.38 -3.36
C ASN A 121 5.33 -13.69 -4.85
N PHE A 122 5.23 -12.66 -5.70
CA PHE A 122 4.97 -12.85 -7.13
C PHE A 122 6.23 -12.70 -8.00
N ASN A 123 7.31 -12.13 -7.49
CA ASN A 123 8.52 -11.84 -8.26
C ASN A 123 9.82 -12.29 -7.60
N ASP A 124 9.78 -12.81 -6.37
CA ASP A 124 10.94 -13.05 -5.49
C ASP A 124 11.85 -11.82 -5.30
N ASP A 125 11.29 -10.62 -5.52
CA ASP A 125 12.02 -9.36 -5.49
C ASP A 125 11.15 -8.24 -4.88
N LEU A 126 11.69 -7.58 -3.84
CA LEU A 126 11.05 -6.45 -3.18
C LEU A 126 11.01 -5.20 -4.07
N LEU A 127 11.92 -5.07 -5.04
CA LEU A 127 12.02 -3.92 -5.94
C LEU A 127 11.10 -4.02 -7.15
N LYS A 128 10.51 -5.19 -7.42
CA LYS A 128 9.60 -5.40 -8.54
C LYS A 128 8.14 -5.42 -8.07
N PRO A 129 7.34 -4.37 -8.34
CA PRO A 129 5.94 -4.33 -7.94
C PRO A 129 5.11 -5.44 -8.56
N TYR A 130 4.04 -5.84 -7.86
CA TYR A 130 3.06 -6.77 -8.41
C TYR A 130 2.15 -6.09 -9.43
N ARG A 131 2.35 -6.38 -10.72
CA ARG A 131 1.70 -5.69 -11.86
C ARG A 131 0.17 -5.61 -11.75
N LEU A 132 -0.50 -6.70 -11.39
CA LEU A 132 -1.96 -6.70 -11.25
C LEU A 132 -2.40 -5.80 -10.09
N GLY A 133 -1.68 -5.85 -8.96
CA GLY A 133 -1.91 -4.94 -7.84
C GLY A 133 -1.78 -3.47 -8.24
N CYS A 134 -0.76 -3.12 -9.01
CA CYS A 134 -0.58 -1.76 -9.53
C CYS A 134 -1.72 -1.33 -10.48
N ALA A 135 -2.22 -2.24 -11.33
CA ALA A 135 -3.34 -1.94 -12.22
C ALA A 135 -4.64 -1.67 -11.43
N LEU A 136 -4.93 -2.52 -10.43
CA LEU A 136 -6.09 -2.35 -9.56
C LEU A 136 -6.02 -1.05 -8.74
N GLU A 137 -4.84 -0.72 -8.22
CA GLU A 137 -4.66 0.49 -7.42
C GLU A 137 -4.82 1.77 -8.25
N LYS A 138 -4.29 1.81 -9.47
CA LYS A 138 -4.48 2.95 -10.38
C LYS A 138 -5.95 3.17 -10.72
N MET A 139 -6.66 2.09 -11.01
CA MET A 139 -8.10 2.14 -11.29
C MET A 139 -8.91 2.63 -10.07
N ARG A 140 -8.57 2.17 -8.86
CA ARG A 140 -9.18 2.67 -7.61
C ARG A 140 -8.97 4.17 -7.45
N LEU A 141 -7.74 4.63 -7.66
CA LEU A 141 -7.38 6.04 -7.57
C LEU A 141 -8.07 6.89 -8.63
N GLU A 142 -8.19 6.40 -9.86
CA GLU A 142 -8.96 7.08 -10.93
C GLU A 142 -10.41 7.31 -10.50
N CYS A 143 -11.10 6.27 -10.02
CA CYS A 143 -12.47 6.40 -9.51
C CYS A 143 -12.55 7.36 -8.31
N ALA A 144 -11.63 7.23 -7.35
CA ALA A 144 -11.61 8.06 -6.15
C ALA A 144 -11.41 9.54 -6.50
N LEU A 145 -10.44 9.86 -7.38
CA LEU A 145 -10.17 11.21 -7.86
C LEU A 145 -11.37 11.79 -8.61
N GLY A 146 -12.02 11.00 -9.47
CA GLY A 146 -13.24 11.41 -10.16
C GLY A 146 -14.39 11.74 -9.20
N ILE A 147 -14.54 10.96 -8.13
CA ILE A 147 -15.53 11.24 -7.07
C ILE A 147 -15.17 12.51 -6.30
N GLN A 148 -13.91 12.72 -5.93
CA GLN A 148 -13.50 13.95 -5.24
C GLN A 148 -13.74 15.18 -6.11
N ALA A 149 -13.36 15.14 -7.39
CA ALA A 149 -13.62 16.21 -8.36
C ALA A 149 -15.12 16.49 -8.49
N TYR A 150 -15.95 15.45 -8.56
CA TYR A 150 -17.41 15.59 -8.60
C TYR A 150 -17.95 16.28 -7.34
N LYS A 151 -17.47 15.90 -6.14
CA LYS A 151 -17.92 16.51 -4.87
C LYS A 151 -17.50 17.97 -4.72
N THR A 152 -16.36 18.37 -5.29
CA THR A 152 -15.84 19.74 -5.18
C THR A 152 -16.44 20.69 -6.21
N CYS A 153 -16.79 20.19 -7.41
CA CYS A 153 -17.25 21.04 -8.52
C CYS A 153 -18.75 20.93 -8.83
N GLY A 154 -19.44 19.90 -8.33
CA GLY A 154 -20.85 19.62 -8.60
C GLY A 154 -21.81 19.99 -7.48
#